data_AF-U3A4G0-F1
#
_entry.id   AF-U3A4G0-F1
#
_cell.length_a   1.000
_cell.length_b   1.000
_cell.length_c   1.000
_cell.angle_alpha   90.00
_cell.angle_beta   90.00
_cell.angle_gamma   90.00
#
_symmetry.space_group_name_H-M   'P 1'
#
loop_
_entity.id
_entity.type
_entity.pdbx_description
1 polymer ?
#
loop_
_entity_poly.entity_id
_entity_poly.type
_entity_poly.pdbx_seq_one_letter_code
_entity_poly.pdbx_strand_id
1 'polypeptide(L)'
;MLRRNSQIHQLPLEFGKNAEQERMIEARVAIRAEAAAMRWRFRLILIETAMMAGLVLAAGLALGQPTAMVCRSAAVVGAACLASGLLLIALSGLTGHLVSRYRRWRSQ
;
A
#
# COMPACT_ATOMS: atom_id res chain seq x y z
N MET A 1 -5.81 1.05 52.66
CA MET A 1 -6.10 1.94 51.51
C MET A 1 -4.85 2.04 50.64
N LEU A 2 -4.76 1.26 49.56
CA LEU A 2 -3.60 1.22 48.67
C LEU A 2 -3.65 2.41 47.71
N ARG A 3 -2.85 3.45 47.99
CA ARG A 3 -2.65 4.61 47.12
C ARG A 3 -1.90 4.15 45.87
N ARG A 4 -2.64 3.81 44.82
CA ARG A 4 -2.12 3.48 43.49
C ARG A 4 -1.37 4.70 42.94
N ASN A 5 -0.04 4.65 43.02
CA ASN A 5 0.85 5.67 42.49
C ASN A 5 0.73 5.66 40.96
N SER A 6 -0.10 6.55 40.42
CA SER A 6 -0.30 6.78 38.99
C SER A 6 0.86 7.58 38.37
N GLN A 7 2.11 7.25 38.73
CA GLN A 7 3.27 7.66 37.95
C GLN A 7 3.49 6.65 36.82
N ILE A 8 2.52 6.59 35.90
CA ILE A 8 2.91 6.28 34.53
C ILE A 8 3.72 7.50 34.11
N HIS A 9 5.00 7.30 33.82
CA HIS A 9 5.81 8.24 33.05
C HIS A 9 4.95 8.75 31.89
N GLN A 10 4.28 9.88 32.07
CA GLN A 10 3.86 10.72 30.99
C GLN A 10 5.18 11.09 30.34
N LEU A 11 5.49 10.47 29.20
CA LEU A 11 6.55 11.00 28.35
C LEU A 11 6.25 12.49 28.26
N PRO A 12 7.18 13.38 28.67
CA PRO A 12 7.00 14.80 28.46
C PRO A 12 7.09 14.97 26.96
N LEU A 13 5.94 14.79 26.31
CA LEU A 13 5.71 15.10 24.92
C LEU A 13 5.66 16.63 24.89
N GLU A 14 6.84 17.23 25.04
CA GLU A 14 7.15 18.63 24.80
C GLU A 14 6.97 18.89 23.29
N PHE A 15 5.75 18.72 22.79
CA PHE A 15 5.35 18.98 21.40
C PHE A 15 5.59 20.45 21.00
N GLY A 16 5.87 21.35 21.94
CA GLY A 16 6.09 22.77 21.65
C GLY A 16 7.56 23.22 21.57
N LYS A 17 8.54 22.43 22.04
CA LYS A 17 9.88 23.00 22.30
C LYS A 17 10.87 22.83 21.15
N ASN A 18 10.64 21.87 20.24
CA ASN A 18 11.58 21.55 19.17
C ASN A 18 10.85 21.33 17.82
N ALA A 19 10.49 22.41 17.12
CA ALA A 19 9.81 22.35 15.81
C ALA A 19 10.58 21.50 14.78
N GLU A 20 11.91 21.37 14.90
CA GLU A 20 12.70 20.45 14.08
C GLU A 20 12.45 18.97 14.41
N GLN A 21 12.28 18.63 15.70
CA GLN A 21 12.00 17.26 16.12
C GLN A 21 10.61 16.82 15.64
N GLU A 22 9.61 17.69 15.72
CA GLU A 22 8.25 17.39 15.23
C GLU A 22 8.23 17.16 13.71
N ARG A 23 8.92 18.01 12.93
CA ARG A 23 9.09 17.82 11.48
C ARG A 23 9.81 16.52 11.15
N MET A 24 10.81 16.13 11.94
CA MET A 24 11.52 14.88 11.74
C MET A 24 10.64 13.66 12.05
N ILE A 25 9.82 13.73 13.11
CA ILE A 25 8.86 12.67 13.44
C ILE A 25 7.79 12.54 12.36
N GLU A 26 7.20 13.66 11.91
CA GLU A 26 6.18 13.69 10.86
C GLU A 26 6.70 13.07 9.55
N ALA A 27 7.93 13.43 9.15
CA ALA A 27 8.56 12.84 7.96
C ALA A 27 8.74 11.31 8.08
N ARG A 28 9.11 10.80 9.26
CA ARG A 28 9.28 9.35 9.48
C ARG A 28 7.93 8.63 9.53
N VAL A 29 6.93 9.22 10.15
CA VAL A 29 5.56 8.69 10.20
C VAL A 29 4.98 8.64 8.80
N ALA A 30 5.18 9.68 7.99
CA ALA A 30 4.75 9.71 6.59
C ALA A 30 5.36 8.55 5.78
N ILE A 31 6.68 8.33 5.87
CA ILE A 31 7.36 7.22 5.17
C ILE A 31 6.79 5.85 5.60
N ARG A 32 6.54 5.65 6.90
CA ARG A 32 5.97 4.40 7.42
C ARG A 32 4.52 4.21 6.98
N ALA A 33 3.73 5.27 6.99
CA ALA A 33 2.35 5.25 6.54
C ALA A 33 2.27 4.94 5.03
N GLU A 34 3.13 5.55 4.22
CA GLU A 34 3.26 5.26 2.79
C GLU A 34 3.62 3.79 2.55
N ALA A 35 4.62 3.26 3.25
CA ALA A 35 5.03 1.86 3.12
C ALA A 35 3.91 0.88 3.53
N ALA A 36 3.18 1.18 4.61
CA ALA A 36 2.02 0.40 5.01
C ALA A 36 0.92 0.45 3.95
N ALA A 37 0.57 1.65 3.48
CA ALA A 37 -0.47 1.84 2.49
C ALA A 37 -0.14 1.16 1.15
N MET A 38 1.13 1.14 0.73
CA MET A 38 1.60 0.39 -0.44
C MET A 38 1.40 -1.12 -0.26
N ARG A 39 1.71 -1.66 0.92
CA ARG A 39 1.52 -3.08 1.24
C ARG A 39 0.04 -3.48 1.24
N TRP A 40 -0.84 -2.61 1.74
CA TRP A 40 -2.29 -2.81 1.69
C TRP A 40 -2.82 -2.81 0.25
N ARG A 41 -2.40 -1.85 -0.58
CA ARG A 41 -2.77 -1.81 -2.00
C ARG A 41 -2.30 -3.06 -2.76
N PHE A 42 -1.06 -3.50 -2.51
CA PHE A 42 -0.52 -4.72 -3.11
C PHE A 42 -1.35 -5.96 -2.75
N ARG A 43 -1.74 -6.09 -1.47
CA ARG A 43 -2.63 -7.19 -1.04
C ARG A 43 -3.99 -7.15 -1.73
N LEU A 44 -4.60 -5.98 -1.89
CA LEU A 44 -5.87 -5.83 -2.60
C LEU A 44 -5.77 -6.28 -4.07
N ILE A 45 -4.72 -5.84 -4.77
CA ILE A 45 -4.49 -6.21 -6.18
C ILE A 45 -4.28 -7.71 -6.35
N LEU A 46 -3.56 -8.36 -5.43
CA LEU A 46 -3.41 -9.81 -5.46
C LEU A 46 -4.74 -10.54 -5.29
N ILE A 47 -5.58 -10.08 -4.36
CA ILE A 47 -6.91 -10.66 -4.12
C ILE A 47 -7.81 -10.46 -5.35
N GLU A 48 -7.82 -9.25 -5.92
CA GLU A 48 -8.59 -8.93 -7.13
C GLU A 48 -8.15 -9.79 -8.31
N THR A 49 -6.84 -9.92 -8.53
CA THR A 49 -6.27 -10.74 -9.61
C THR A 49 -6.66 -12.20 -9.42
N ALA A 50 -6.55 -12.73 -8.20
CA ALA A 50 -6.92 -14.10 -7.89
C ALA A 50 -8.43 -14.34 -8.07
N MET A 51 -9.28 -13.39 -7.65
CA MET A 51 -10.72 -13.44 -7.88
C MET A 51 -11.04 -13.45 -9.37
N MET A 52 -10.48 -12.53 -10.16
CA MET A 52 -10.75 -12.46 -11.60
C MET A 52 -10.28 -13.72 -12.32
N ALA A 53 -9.07 -14.20 -12.06
CA ALA A 53 -8.59 -15.45 -12.65
C ALA A 53 -9.46 -16.64 -12.25
N GLY A 54 -9.86 -16.74 -10.98
CA GLY A 54 -10.75 -17.78 -10.49
C GLY A 54 -12.14 -17.74 -11.13
N LEU A 55 -12.72 -16.56 -11.30
CA LEU A 55 -14.00 -16.36 -11.98
C LEU A 55 -13.92 -16.73 -13.46
N VAL A 56 -12.83 -16.36 -14.15
CA VAL A 56 -12.62 -16.74 -15.56
C VAL A 56 -12.49 -18.25 -15.71
N LEU A 57 -11.77 -18.92 -14.80
CA LEU A 57 -11.68 -20.39 -14.78
C LEU A 57 -13.05 -21.03 -14.52
N ALA A 58 -13.77 -20.58 -13.49
CA ALA A 58 -15.08 -21.12 -13.13
C ALA A 58 -16.10 -20.93 -14.26
N ALA A 59 -16.11 -19.75 -14.90
CA ALA A 59 -16.95 -19.49 -16.06
C ALA A 59 -16.59 -20.39 -17.23
N GLY A 60 -15.31 -20.51 -17.59
CA GLY A 60 -14.89 -21.36 -18.70
C GLY A 60 -15.25 -22.83 -18.51
N LEU A 61 -15.11 -23.35 -17.29
CA LEU A 61 -15.54 -24.71 -16.94
C LEU A 61 -17.07 -24.86 -16.99
N ALA A 62 -17.82 -23.88 -16.48
CA ALA A 62 -19.28 -23.89 -16.53
C ALA A 62 -19.83 -23.83 -17.96
N LEU A 63 -19.12 -23.16 -18.89
CA LEU A 63 -19.46 -23.12 -20.31
C LEU A 63 -18.99 -24.35 -21.11
N GLY A 64 -18.33 -25.34 -20.47
CA GLY A 64 -17.81 -26.53 -21.15
C GLY A 64 -16.71 -26.25 -22.17
N GLN A 65 -16.02 -25.11 -22.03
CA GLN A 65 -14.94 -24.71 -22.93
C GLN A 65 -13.71 -25.63 -22.75
N PRO A 66 -12.87 -25.80 -23.80
CA PRO A 66 -11.66 -26.60 -23.70
C PRO A 66 -10.77 -26.07 -22.58
N THR A 67 -10.39 -26.92 -21.63
CA THR A 67 -9.64 -26.54 -20.43
C THR A 67 -8.35 -25.78 -20.76
N ALA A 68 -7.67 -26.16 -21.84
CA ALA A 68 -6.48 -25.45 -22.34
C ALA A 68 -6.76 -23.99 -22.74
N MET A 69 -7.92 -23.72 -23.34
CA MET A 69 -8.33 -22.38 -23.75
C MET A 69 -8.70 -21.52 -22.53
N VAL A 70 -9.40 -22.12 -21.57
CA VAL A 70 -9.82 -21.48 -20.31
C VAL A 70 -8.62 -21.15 -19.42
N CYS A 71 -7.65 -22.05 -19.32
CA CYS A 71 -6.41 -21.78 -18.59
C CYS A 71 -5.64 -20.61 -19.22
N ARG A 72 -5.60 -20.53 -20.57
CA ARG A 72 -4.92 -19.44 -21.27
C ARG A 72 -5.63 -18.10 -21.07
N SER A 73 -6.96 -18.06 -21.16
CA SER A 73 -7.72 -16.83 -20.93
C SER A 73 -7.59 -16.35 -19.48
N ALA A 74 -7.69 -17.24 -18.49
CA ALA A 74 -7.47 -16.91 -17.09
C ALA A 74 -6.06 -16.39 -16.83
N ALA A 75 -5.04 -17.00 -17.44
CA ALA A 75 -3.66 -16.52 -17.33
C ALA A 75 -3.45 -15.14 -17.94
N VAL A 76 -4.02 -14.87 -19.12
CA VAL A 76 -3.92 -13.56 -19.78
C VAL A 76 -4.64 -12.48 -18.98
N VAL A 77 -5.86 -12.74 -18.51
CA VAL A 77 -6.64 -11.80 -17.69
C VAL A 77 -5.93 -11.54 -16.36
N GLY A 78 -5.45 -12.58 -15.69
CA GLY A 78 -4.68 -12.46 -14.46
C GLY A 78 -3.42 -11.64 -14.65
N ALA A 79 -2.64 -11.91 -15.70
CA ALA A 79 -1.43 -11.16 -16.01
C ALA A 79 -1.71 -9.68 -16.32
N ALA A 80 -2.76 -9.38 -17.10
CA ALA A 80 -3.13 -8.02 -17.46
C ALA A 80 -3.61 -7.21 -16.23
N CYS A 81 -4.43 -7.82 -15.37
CA CYS A 81 -4.90 -7.21 -14.12
C CYS A 81 -3.73 -6.95 -13.17
N LEU A 82 -2.86 -7.95 -12.97
CA LEU A 82 -1.67 -7.81 -12.13
C LEU A 82 -0.73 -6.71 -12.63
N ALA A 83 -0.44 -6.69 -13.94
CA ALA A 83 0.43 -5.68 -14.54
C ALA A 83 -0.15 -4.27 -14.36
N SER A 84 -1.45 -4.11 -14.56
CA SER A 84 -2.14 -2.83 -14.36
C SER A 84 -2.10 -2.38 -12.90
N GLY A 85 -2.36 -3.29 -11.95
CA GLY A 85 -2.28 -3.01 -10.52
C GLY A 85 -0.87 -2.64 -10.06
N LEU A 86 0.15 -3.36 -10.52
CA LEU A 86 1.56 -3.06 -10.24
C LEU A 86 1.97 -1.70 -10.81
N LEU A 87 1.52 -1.36 -12.02
CA LEU A 87 1.78 -0.08 -12.64
C LEU A 87 1.20 1.07 -11.79
N LEU A 88 -0.03 0.94 -11.29
CA LEU A 88 -0.67 1.94 -10.43
C LEU A 88 0.06 2.11 -9.09
N ILE A 89 0.51 1.02 -8.48
CA ILE A 89 1.35 1.06 -7.28
C ILE A 89 2.66 1.79 -7.59
N ALA A 90 3.34 1.43 -8.67
CA ALA A 90 4.60 2.05 -9.06
C ALA A 90 4.45 3.56 -9.30
N LEU A 91 3.40 3.98 -10.04
CA LEU A 91 3.09 5.40 -10.25
C LEU A 91 2.81 6.13 -8.92
N SER A 92 2.08 5.49 -8.00
CA SER A 92 1.77 6.07 -6.69
C SER A 92 3.05 6.32 -5.88
N GLY A 93 3.97 5.35 -5.88
CA GLY A 93 5.28 5.50 -5.23
C GLY A 93 6.17 6.55 -5.92
N LEU A 94 6.19 6.56 -7.26
CA LEU A 94 6.96 7.52 -8.04
C LEU A 94 6.49 8.96 -7.80
N THR A 95 5.18 9.16 -7.68
CA THR A 95 4.57 10.46 -7.43
C THR A 95 5.01 11.01 -6.08
N GLY A 96 5.00 10.19 -5.02
CA GLY A 96 5.52 10.59 -3.70
C GLY A 96 7.01 10.98 -3.76
N HIS A 97 7.83 10.20 -4.48
CA HIS A 97 9.24 10.53 -4.66
C HIS A 97 9.44 11.83 -5.46
N LEU A 98 8.72 12.01 -6.56
CA LEU A 98 8.82 13.20 -7.43
C LEU A 98 8.42 14.47 -6.67
N VAL A 99 7.32 14.43 -5.90
CA VAL A 99 6.89 15.55 -5.05
C VAL A 99 7.97 15.88 -4.01
N SER A 100 8.58 14.88 -3.37
CA SER A 100 9.66 15.10 -2.39
C SER A 100 10.92 15.72 -3.01
N ARG A 101 11.22 15.38 -4.27
CA ARG A 101 12.39 15.87 -5.01
C ARG A 101 12.15 17.29 -5.54
N TYR A 102 10.95 17.54 -6.04
CA TYR A 102 10.52 18.85 -6.50
C TYR A 102 10.46 19.87 -5.34
N ARG A 103 9.96 19.47 -4.17
CA ARG A 103 9.95 20.35 -2.99
C ARG A 103 11.35 20.73 -2.51
N ARG A 104 12.32 19.79 -2.59
CA ARG A 104 13.73 20.06 -2.28
C ARG A 104 14.37 21.06 -3.25
N TRP A 105 14.04 20.96 -4.54
CA TRP A 105 14.50 21.89 -5.57
C TRP A 105 13.92 23.30 -5.39
N ARG A 106 12.67 23.42 -4.93
CA ARG A 106 12.00 24.70 -4.75
C ARG A 106 12.32 25.38 -3.40
N SER A 107 12.94 24.66 -2.46
CA SER A 107 13.37 25.20 -1.16
C SER A 107 14.85 25.57 -1.11
N GLN A 108 15.58 25.40 -2.21
CA GLN A 108 16.89 26.01 -2.46
C GLN A 108 16.69 27.31 -3.24
#